data_AF-A0AAF3EN51-F1
#
_entry.id   AF-A0AAF3EN51-F1
#
_cell.length_a   1.000
_cell.length_b   1.000
_cell.length_c   1.000
_cell.angle_alpha   90.00
_cell.angle_beta   90.00
_cell.angle_gamma   90.00
#
_symmetry.space_group_name_H-M   'P 1'
#
loop_
_entity.id
_entity.type
_entity.pdbx_description
1 polymer ?
#
loop_
_entity_poly.entity_id
_entity_poly.type
_entity_poly.pdbx_seq_one_letter_code
_entity_poly.pdbx_strand_id
1 'polypeptide(L)' 'MSFDLRANRWRAGEPLREVRSGAAVCSLNGSMVAAGGHEGATVRDTVEIYNPGVDDDWALIPNMSAPR' A
#
# COMPACT_ATOMS: atom_id res chain seq x y z
N MET A 1 -3.50 -1.29 -7.73
CA MET A 1 -3.79 -1.99 -9.02
C MET A 1 -3.81 -3.49 -8.75
N SER A 2 -4.65 -4.24 -9.45
CA SER A 2 -4.66 -5.71 -9.42
C SER A 2 -4.65 -6.25 -10.85
N PHE A 3 -3.97 -7.36 -11.09
CA PHE A 3 -3.99 -8.00 -12.40
C PHE A 3 -5.11 -9.04 -12.49
N ASP A 4 -5.99 -8.90 -13.48
CA ASP A 4 -7.02 -9.90 -13.77
C ASP A 4 -6.48 -10.90 -14.81
N LEU A 5 -6.21 -12.12 -14.36
CA LEU A 5 -5.69 -13.20 -15.19
C LEU A 5 -6.68 -13.66 -16.28
N ARG A 6 -8.00 -13.54 -16.05
CA ARG A 6 -9.02 -13.99 -17.01
C ARG A 6 -9.18 -13.00 -18.15
N ALA A 7 -9.19 -11.71 -17.81
CA ALA A 7 -9.29 -10.64 -18.80
C ALA A 7 -7.92 -10.20 -19.35
N ASN A 8 -6.83 -10.79 -18.85
CA ASN A 8 -5.44 -10.46 -19.19
C ASN A 8 -5.16 -8.95 -19.16
N ARG A 9 -5.64 -8.27 -18.12
CA ARG A 9 -5.53 -6.81 -18.01
C ARG A 9 -5.37 -6.36 -16.57
N TRP A 10 -4.70 -5.22 -16.40
CA TRP A 10 -4.65 -4.51 -15.13
C TRP A 10 -5.97 -3.82 -14.84
N ARG A 11 -6.34 -3.78 -13.56
CA ARG A 11 -7.45 -3.00 -13.02
C ARG A 11 -6.92 -1.99 -12.02
N ALA A 12 -7.50 -0.79 -12.02
CA ALA A 12 -7.30 0.16 -10.95
C ALA A 12 -7.79 -0.47 -9.64
N GLY A 13 -7.06 -0.23 -8.56
CA GLY A 13 -7.53 -0.50 -7.20
C GLY A 13 -7.54 0.81 -6.43
N GLU A 14 -7.99 0.78 -5.18
CA GLU A 14 -8.03 1.99 -4.37
C GLU A 14 -6.66 2.65 -4.22
N PRO A 15 -6.61 3.99 -4.28
CA PRO A 15 -5.37 4.73 -4.12
C PRO A 15 -4.88 4.63 -2.67
N LEU A 16 -3.57 4.60 -2.51
CA LEU A 16 -2.94 4.83 -1.20
C LEU A 16 -3.35 6.19 -0.65
N ARG A 17 -3.40 6.31 0.68
CA ARG A 17 -3.67 7.56 1.39
C ARG A 17 -2.55 8.58 1.19
N GLU A 18 -1.32 8.09 1.04
CA GLU A 18 -0.15 8.92 0.78
C GLU A 18 0.59 8.46 -0.48
N VAL A 19 1.19 9.42 -1.19
CA VAL A 19 2.01 9.14 -2.37
C VAL A 19 3.26 8.37 -1.93
N ARG A 20 3.57 7.25 -2.57
CA ARG A 20 4.75 6.44 -2.21
C ARG A 20 5.47 5.96 -3.47
N SER A 21 6.78 6.19 -3.52
CA SER A 21 7.72 5.55 -4.44
C SER A 21 8.73 4.73 -3.64
N GLY A 22 9.12 3.54 -4.11
CA GLY A 22 10.11 2.69 -3.44
C GLY A 22 9.65 2.07 -2.11
N ALA A 23 8.36 2.09 -1.80
CA ALA A 23 7.82 1.44 -0.60
C ALA A 23 7.99 -0.08 -0.63
N ALA A 24 8.19 -0.68 0.55
CA ALA A 24 8.13 -2.13 0.71
C ALA A 24 6.66 -2.58 0.80
N VAL A 25 6.32 -3.70 0.15
CA VAL A 25 4.96 -4.27 0.18
C VAL A 25 5.02 -5.75 0.56
N CYS A 26 4.15 -6.18 1.47
CA CYS A 26 3.98 -7.59 1.81
C CYS A 26 2.51 -7.97 2.01
N SER A 27 2.23 -9.28 2.02
CA SER A 27 0.94 -9.82 2.43
C SER A 27 1.01 -10.29 3.88
N LEU A 28 -0.05 -10.02 4.66
CA LEU A 28 -0.16 -10.38 6.06
C LEU A 28 -1.61 -10.75 6.37
N ASN A 29 -1.86 -12.01 6.71
CA ASN A 29 -3.17 -12.52 7.12
C ASN A 29 -4.34 -12.17 6.18
N GLY A 30 -4.09 -12.16 4.86
CA GLY A 30 -5.09 -11.79 3.85
C GLY A 30 -5.17 -10.30 3.53
N SER A 31 -4.45 -9.46 4.28
CA SER A 31 -4.29 -8.04 4.01
C SER A 31 -2.99 -7.75 3.25
N MET A 32 -2.89 -6.58 2.64
CA MET A 32 -1.64 -6.07 2.06
C MET A 32 -1.12 -4.89 2.88
N VAL A 33 0.18 -4.86 3.15
CA VAL A 33 0.82 -3.79 3.92
C VAL A 33 1.83 -3.08 3.01
N ALA A 34 1.78 -1.75 2.97
CA ALA A 34 2.75 -0.89 2.30
C ALA A 34 3.47 -0.02 3.34
N ALA A 35 4.80 -0.11 3.42
CA ALA A 35 5.60 0.58 4.44
C ALA A 35 6.67 1.47 3.81
N GLY A 36 6.76 2.71 4.31
CA GLY A 36 7.77 3.68 3.89
C GLY A 36 7.59 4.18 2.45
N GLY A 37 8.71 4.38 1.77
CA GLY A 37 8.81 5.00 0.47
C GLY A 37 8.99 6.51 0.55
N HIS A 38 8.99 7.17 -0.60
CA HIS A 38 9.24 8.61 -0.68
C HIS A 38 8.30 9.33 -1.65
N GLU A 39 8.18 10.64 -1.46
CA GLU A 39 7.61 11.59 -2.41
C GLU A 39 8.58 12.76 -2.56
N GLY A 40 9.28 12.80 -3.70
CA GLY A 40 10.40 13.72 -3.87
C GLY A 40 11.49 13.47 -2.82
N ALA A 41 11.82 14.52 -2.05
CA ALA A 41 12.81 14.46 -0.97
C ALA A 41 12.25 13.97 0.38
N THR A 42 10.92 13.81 0.49
CA THR A 42 10.28 13.40 1.73
C THR A 42 10.26 11.88 1.81
N VAL A 43 11.02 11.31 2.76
CA VAL A 43 11.02 9.87 3.07
C VAL A 43 9.99 9.60 4.18
N ARG A 44 9.20 8.54 4.03
CA ARG A 44 8.10 8.20 4.94
C ARG A 44 8.50 7.14 5.95
N ASP A 45 7.99 7.29 7.15
CA ASP A 45 7.91 6.26 8.18
C ASP A 45 6.49 5.66 8.30
N THR A 46 5.51 6.25 7.61
CA THR A 46 4.11 5.83 7.64
C THR A 46 3.94 4.45 7.00
N VAL A 47 2.95 3.72 7.50
CA VAL A 47 2.58 2.39 7.02
C VAL A 47 1.09 2.36 6.75
N GLU A 48 0.68 1.73 5.65
CA GLU A 48 -0.72 1.57 5.27
C GLU A 48 -1.06 0.08 5.12
N ILE A 49 -2.28 -0.29 5.51
CA ILE A 49 -2.83 -1.63 5.32
C ILE A 49 -4.08 -1.56 4.43
N TYR A 50 -4.22 -2.55 3.54
CA TYR A 50 -5.38 -2.78 2.70
C TYR A 50 -6.06 -4.08 3.11
N ASN A 51 -7.35 -4.02 3.45
CA ASN A 51 -8.14 -5.18 3.87
C ASN A 51 -9.21 -5.53 2.81
N PRO A 52 -8.91 -6.45 1.88
CA PRO A 52 -9.88 -6.86 0.87
C PRO A 52 -11.11 -7.49 1.53
N GLY A 53 -12.30 -7.03 1.14
CA GLY A 53 -13.59 -7.54 1.60
C GLY A 53 -14.09 -7.01 2.95
N VAL A 54 -13.36 -6.08 3.59
CA VAL A 54 -13.84 -5.37 4.79
C VAL A 54 -14.27 -3.95 4.43
N ASP A 55 -13.30 -3.12 4.07
CA ASP A 55 -13.46 -1.73 3.65
C ASP A 55 -13.02 -1.53 2.19
N ASP A 56 -12.31 -2.51 1.62
CA ASP A 56 -11.71 -2.45 0.29
C ASP A 56 -10.90 -1.17 0.08
N ASP A 57 -10.31 -0.60 1.15
CA ASP A 57 -9.59 0.67 1.14
C ASP A 57 -8.26 0.58 1.92
N TRP A 58 -7.38 1.56 1.72
CA TRP A 58 -6.13 1.72 2.47
C TRP A 58 -6.35 2.56 3.73
N ALA A 59 -5.83 2.07 4.85
CA ALA A 59 -5.84 2.76 6.13
C ALA A 59 -4.43 2.91 6.69
N LEU A 60 -4.12 4.07 7.29
CA LEU A 60 -2.87 4.27 8.02
C LEU A 60 -2.87 3.42 9.30
N ILE A 61 -1.75 2.75 9.56
CA ILE A 61 -1.47 2.00 10.79
C ILE A 61 -0.24 2.60 11.48
N PRO A 62 0.15 2.14 12.69
CA PRO A 62 1.31 2.70 13.39
C PRO A 62 2.57 2.76 12.52
N ASN A 63 3.29 3.88 12.64
CA ASN A 63 4.50 4.16 11.88
C ASN A 63 5.65 3.20 12.23
N MET A 64 6.60 3.09 11.30
CA MET A 64 7.91 2.53 11.57
C MET A 64 8.69 3.41 12.56
N SER A 65 9.73 2.84 13.17
CA SER A 65 10.59 3.58 14.10
C SER A 65 11.48 4.64 13.43
N ALA A 66 11.61 4.60 12.10
CA ALA A 66 12.39 5.55 11.32
C ALA A 66 11.90 5.56 9.86
N PRO A 67 12.06 6.69 9.14
CA PRO A 67 11.77 6.76 7.71
C PRO A 67 12.60 5.76 6.89
N ARG A 68 11.99 5.18 5.86
CA ARG A 68 12.61 4.23 4.91
C ARG A 68 12.14 4.49 3.50
#